data_AF-A0A2T6BS25-F1
#
_entry.id   AF-A0A2T6BS25-F1
#
_cell.length_a   1.000
_cell.length_b   1.000
_cell.length_c   1.000
_cell.angle_alpha   90.00
_cell.angle_beta   90.00
_cell.angle_gamma   90.00
#
_symmetry.space_group_name_H-M   'P 1'
#
loop_
_entity.id
_entity.type
_entity.pdbx_description
1 polymer ?
#
loop_
_entity_poly.entity_id
_entity_poly.type
_entity_poly.pdbx_seq_one_letter_code
_entity_poly.pdbx_strand_id
1 'polypeptide(L)'
;MSPKAILIAFVIVSLLLIGVMFLAVDGRNNATVPKFETATGKEASETEKLEDSLKTDTQTEDVKLEDFITTSVINLNEGNGAGEQINQLISLLESQPSSDRKADLEKFVVASRNIITQIKKIQEALFPGGMEKYDIGESPKVQESNAVFFKENEEHSELSKQLLTDLNTFENALGDLQKIYPEFRSVNTKLRDEYSDGMDWLTYNFKDFPAVASYVKLSTIMDEIETNQEIIIKAMLPKQ
;
A
#
# COMPACT_ATOMS: atom_id res chain seq x y z
N MET A 1 -30.83 2.82 -41.72
CA MET A 1 -29.71 2.06 -41.13
C MET A 1 -30.21 0.68 -40.72
N SER A 2 -29.41 -0.36 -40.91
CA SER A 2 -29.79 -1.68 -40.40
C SER A 2 -29.63 -1.70 -38.86
N PRO A 3 -30.50 -2.39 -38.11
CA PRO A 3 -30.37 -2.53 -36.66
C PRO A 3 -29.00 -3.08 -36.22
N LYS A 4 -28.38 -3.91 -37.07
CA LYS A 4 -27.04 -4.45 -36.85
C LYS A 4 -25.95 -3.37 -36.89
N ALA A 5 -26.09 -2.36 -37.77
CA ALA A 5 -25.14 -1.26 -37.85
C ALA A 5 -25.21 -0.33 -36.63
N ILE A 6 -26.40 -0.16 -36.04
CA ILE A 6 -26.60 0.64 -34.82
C ILE A 6 -25.95 -0.03 -33.62
N LEU A 7 -26.10 -1.36 -33.49
CA LEU A 7 -25.48 -2.13 -32.41
C LEU A 7 -23.94 -2.06 -32.46
N ILE A 8 -23.37 -2.22 -33.66
CA ILE A 8 -21.91 -2.14 -33.87
C ILE A 8 -21.40 -0.73 -33.54
N ALA A 9 -22.12 0.31 -33.95
CA ALA A 9 -21.74 1.68 -33.63
C ALA A 9 -21.76 1.95 -32.12
N PHE A 10 -22.74 1.41 -31.39
CA PHE A 10 -22.79 1.52 -29.93
C PHE A 10 -21.58 0.86 -29.26
N VAL A 11 -21.23 -0.36 -29.67
CA VAL A 11 -20.07 -1.08 -29.11
C VAL A 11 -18.76 -0.34 -29.36
N ILE A 12 -18.56 0.20 -30.57
CA ILE A 12 -17.35 0.96 -30.92
C ILE A 12 -17.25 2.25 -30.10
N VAL A 13 -18.35 2.98 -29.93
CA VAL A 13 -18.38 4.21 -29.13
C VAL A 13 -18.12 3.93 -27.64
N SER A 14 -18.69 2.85 -27.10
CA SER A 14 -18.43 2.43 -25.73
C SER A 14 -16.96 2.06 -25.48
N LEU A 15 -16.32 1.33 -26.41
CA LEU A 15 -14.90 0.99 -26.30
C LEU A 15 -13.99 2.23 -26.38
N LEU A 16 -14.33 3.19 -27.24
CA LEU A 16 -13.60 4.47 -27.32
C LEU A 16 -13.70 5.28 -26.02
N LEU A 17 -14.88 5.34 -25.41
CA LEU A 17 -15.08 6.07 -24.15
C LEU A 17 -14.29 5.43 -22.99
N ILE A 18 -14.24 4.10 -22.92
CA ILE A 18 -13.42 3.38 -21.93
C ILE A 18 -11.93 3.68 -22.15
N GLY A 19 -11.46 3.66 -23.41
CA GLY A 19 -10.06 3.98 -23.74
C GLY A 19 -9.66 5.42 -23.36
N VAL A 20 -10.55 6.40 -23.54
CA VAL A 20 -10.31 7.79 -23.14
C VAL A 20 -10.25 7.94 -21.61
N MET A 21 -11.05 7.19 -20.86
CA MET A 21 -10.97 7.19 -19.40
C MET A 21 -9.61 6.68 -18.89
N PHE A 22 -9.03 5.64 -19.50
CA PHE A 22 -7.68 5.17 -19.13
C PHE A 22 -6.60 6.22 -19.44
N LEU A 23 -6.69 6.94 -20.56
CA LEU A 23 -5.75 8.03 -20.90
C LEU A 23 -5.85 9.23 -19.94
N ALA A 24 -7.05 9.56 -19.46
CA ALA A 24 -7.26 10.65 -18.52
C ALA A 24 -6.72 10.35 -17.12
N VAL A 25 -6.71 9.08 -16.71
CA VAL A 25 -6.12 8.62 -15.44
C VAL A 25 -4.59 8.69 -15.50
N ASP A 26 -3.97 8.35 -16.62
CA ASP A 26 -2.51 8.39 -16.79
C ASP A 26 -1.96 9.83 -16.94
N GLY A 27 -2.76 10.76 -17.48
CA GLY A 27 -2.37 12.16 -17.68
C GLY A 27 -2.26 13.00 -16.40
N ARG A 28 -2.80 12.56 -15.25
CA ARG A 28 -2.69 13.31 -13.97
C ARG A 28 -1.43 13.00 -13.17
N ASN A 29 -0.68 11.94 -13.52
CA ASN A 29 0.53 11.54 -12.79
C ASN A 29 1.85 12.02 -13.41
N ASN A 30 1.81 12.75 -14.53
CA ASN A 30 3.02 13.34 -15.11
C ASN A 30 3.05 14.85 -14.89
N ALA A 31 3.41 15.24 -13.66
CA ALA A 31 3.78 16.62 -13.37
C ALA A 31 5.03 16.98 -14.19
N THR A 32 4.82 17.67 -15.30
CA THR A 32 5.86 18.36 -16.05
C THR A 32 6.69 19.23 -15.12
N VAL A 33 7.94 18.84 -14.91
CA VAL A 33 8.98 19.61 -14.24
C VAL A 33 9.24 20.90 -15.04
N PRO A 34 9.12 22.11 -14.46
CA PRO A 34 9.62 23.31 -15.10
C PRO A 34 11.15 23.39 -14.94
N LYS A 35 11.80 23.74 -16.05
CA LYS A 35 13.24 23.86 -16.28
C LYS A 35 13.95 24.78 -15.28
N PHE A 36 15.18 24.37 -14.97
CA PHE A 36 16.28 25.17 -14.42
C PHE A 36 16.41 26.56 -15.07
N GLU A 37 16.53 27.59 -14.24
CA GLU A 37 17.33 28.77 -14.53
C GLU A 37 18.49 28.87 -13.54
N THR A 38 19.65 29.20 -14.11
CA THR A 38 20.98 29.18 -13.52
C THR A 38 21.26 30.46 -12.75
N ALA A 39 21.92 30.36 -11.58
CA ALA A 39 22.71 31.47 -11.02
C ALA A 39 23.88 30.95 -10.16
N THR A 40 25.03 30.81 -10.82
CA THR A 40 26.42 31.06 -10.38
C THR A 40 26.73 31.53 -8.95
N GLY A 41 27.82 30.95 -8.39
CA GLY A 41 28.76 31.62 -7.47
C GLY A 41 29.40 30.65 -6.45
N LYS A 42 30.54 30.00 -6.74
CA LYS A 42 31.96 30.40 -6.50
C LYS A 42 32.51 30.07 -5.09
N GLU A 43 33.60 29.26 -5.10
CA GLU A 43 34.77 29.19 -4.18
C GLU A 43 34.49 28.87 -2.69
N ALA A 44 35.26 28.09 -1.91
CA ALA A 44 36.66 27.62 -1.90
C ALA A 44 36.71 26.31 -1.06
N SER A 45 37.45 25.26 -1.45
CA SER A 45 38.82 24.94 -1.02
C SER A 45 39.13 25.17 0.46
N GLU A 46 39.21 24.09 1.25
CA GLU A 46 40.35 23.89 2.18
C GLU A 46 40.43 22.43 2.65
N THR A 47 41.49 21.76 2.21
CA THR A 47 42.08 20.57 2.80
C THR A 47 42.90 20.95 4.01
N GLU A 48 42.71 20.26 5.15
CA GLU A 48 43.70 20.23 6.22
C GLU A 48 43.94 18.78 6.67
N LYS A 49 45.21 18.37 6.55
CA LYS A 49 45.76 17.12 7.09
C LYS A 49 46.20 17.38 8.53
N LEU A 50 45.96 16.42 9.43
CA LEU A 50 46.90 16.13 10.52
C LEU A 50 46.70 14.70 11.04
N GLU A 51 47.70 13.88 10.76
CA GLU A 51 48.01 12.63 11.47
C GLU A 51 48.54 13.00 12.87
N ASP A 52 48.12 12.30 13.92
CA ASP A 52 48.90 11.21 14.52
C ASP A 52 48.54 10.99 16.01
N SER A 53 48.60 9.72 16.41
CA SER A 53 48.77 9.21 17.79
C SER A 53 47.62 9.37 18.80
N LEU A 54 46.87 8.28 19.01
CA LEU A 54 46.94 7.56 20.28
C LEU A 54 46.46 6.10 20.13
N LYS A 55 47.40 5.17 20.27
CA LYS A 55 47.11 3.77 20.55
C LYS A 55 46.62 3.66 21.99
N THR A 56 45.45 3.06 22.18
CA THR A 56 45.17 2.28 23.39
C THR A 56 44.39 1.04 22.98
N ASP A 57 45.07 -0.11 23.03
CA ASP A 57 44.45 -1.42 23.05
C ASP A 57 43.46 -1.48 24.20
N THR A 58 42.20 -1.80 23.90
CA THR A 58 41.37 -2.57 24.80
C THR A 58 40.49 -3.46 23.95
N GLN A 59 40.85 -4.74 23.94
CA GLN A 59 40.03 -5.81 23.40
C GLN A 59 38.65 -5.76 24.07
N THR A 60 37.62 -5.59 23.27
CA THR A 60 36.27 -6.07 23.58
C THR A 60 35.74 -6.60 22.26
N GLU A 61 35.32 -7.86 22.25
CA GLU A 61 34.94 -8.62 21.07
C GLU A 61 33.96 -7.86 20.17
N ASP A 62 34.49 -7.31 19.08
CA ASP A 62 33.75 -6.83 17.93
C ASP A 62 33.21 -8.05 17.18
N VAL A 63 32.01 -8.50 17.57
CA VAL A 63 31.21 -9.37 16.71
C VAL A 63 30.78 -8.51 15.53
N LYS A 64 31.48 -8.71 14.40
CA LYS A 64 31.27 -8.05 13.11
C LYS A 64 29.78 -7.87 12.78
N LEU A 65 29.29 -6.64 12.94
CA LEU A 65 27.99 -6.20 12.45
C LEU A 65 27.86 -6.36 10.92
N GLU A 66 29.00 -6.36 10.22
CA GLU A 66 29.07 -6.53 8.76
C GLU A 66 28.72 -7.95 8.29
N ASP A 67 28.98 -8.98 9.10
CA ASP A 67 28.68 -10.38 8.75
C ASP A 67 27.18 -10.71 8.97
N PHE A 68 26.49 -9.98 9.87
CA PHE A 68 25.04 -10.11 10.06
C PHE A 68 24.24 -9.45 8.93
N ILE A 69 24.71 -8.31 8.44
CA ILE A 69 24.10 -7.60 7.31
C ILE A 69 24.29 -8.40 6.01
N THR A 70 25.44 -9.03 5.79
CA THR A 70 25.68 -9.77 4.53
C THR A 70 25.02 -11.14 4.47
N THR A 71 24.84 -11.84 5.59
CA THR A 71 24.19 -13.17 5.58
C THR A 71 22.66 -13.08 5.47
N SER A 72 22.07 -11.94 5.86
CA SER A 72 20.62 -11.68 5.76
C SER A 72 20.19 -11.12 4.39
N VAL A 73 21.14 -10.83 3.50
CA VAL A 73 20.93 -10.25 2.15
C VAL A 73 20.75 -11.32 1.06
N ILE A 74 20.61 -12.60 1.43
CA ILE A 74 20.36 -13.65 0.44
C ILE A 74 18.90 -13.55 -0.08
N ASN A 75 18.78 -13.05 -1.31
CA ASN A 75 17.62 -13.14 -2.21
C ASN A 75 16.37 -12.28 -1.92
N LEU A 76 16.50 -10.95 -2.07
CA LEU A 76 15.34 -10.06 -2.27
C LEU A 76 14.78 -10.08 -3.72
N ASN A 77 15.38 -10.87 -4.62
CA ASN A 77 15.05 -10.87 -6.06
C ASN A 77 14.46 -12.20 -6.58
N GLU A 78 14.29 -13.22 -5.73
CA GLU A 78 13.77 -14.53 -6.17
C GLU A 78 12.41 -14.81 -5.52
N GLY A 79 11.34 -14.68 -6.32
CA GLY A 79 10.13 -15.51 -6.25
C GLY A 79 9.19 -15.43 -5.04
N ASN A 80 9.56 -14.72 -3.97
CA ASN A 80 8.76 -14.70 -2.74
C ASN A 80 7.78 -13.50 -2.77
N GLY A 81 6.49 -13.76 -2.53
CA GLY A 81 5.41 -12.78 -2.67
C GLY A 81 5.63 -11.52 -1.83
N ALA A 82 4.96 -10.41 -2.19
CA ALA A 82 5.14 -9.08 -1.60
C ALA A 82 5.12 -9.08 -0.05
N GLY A 83 4.27 -9.91 0.57
CA GLY A 83 4.20 -10.06 2.02
C GLY A 83 5.48 -10.61 2.70
N GLU A 84 6.27 -11.46 2.02
CA GLU A 84 7.51 -11.99 2.60
C GLU A 84 8.64 -10.95 2.58
N GLN A 85 8.71 -10.17 1.51
CA GLN A 85 9.65 -9.04 1.39
C GLN A 85 9.35 -7.97 2.45
N ILE A 86 8.08 -7.64 2.68
CA ILE A 86 7.66 -6.71 3.73
C ILE A 86 8.10 -7.20 5.12
N ASN A 87 7.96 -8.48 5.41
CA ASN A 87 8.37 -9.04 6.71
C ASN A 87 9.89 -8.95 6.93
N GLN A 88 10.69 -9.20 5.89
CA GLN A 88 12.15 -9.03 5.95
C GLN A 88 12.53 -7.57 6.19
N LEU A 89 11.89 -6.63 5.48
CA LEU A 89 12.12 -5.20 5.66
C LEU A 89 11.74 -4.71 7.06
N ILE A 90 10.66 -5.23 7.65
CA ILE A 90 10.27 -4.93 9.03
C ILE A 90 11.33 -5.44 10.02
N SER A 91 11.84 -6.67 9.84
CA SER A 91 12.87 -7.22 10.72
C SER A 91 14.17 -6.39 10.67
N LEU A 92 14.56 -5.93 9.48
CA LEU A 92 15.72 -5.06 9.31
C LEU A 92 15.53 -3.72 10.05
N LEU A 93 14.34 -3.14 9.99
CA LEU A 93 14.02 -1.92 10.72
C LEU A 93 14.05 -2.14 12.25
N GLU A 94 13.47 -3.25 12.74
CA GLU A 94 13.42 -3.58 14.16
C GLU A 94 14.83 -3.72 14.77
N SER A 95 15.81 -4.14 13.96
CA SER A 95 17.22 -4.26 14.35
C SER A 95 17.94 -2.92 14.54
N GLN A 96 17.36 -1.80 14.09
CA GLN A 96 17.99 -0.49 14.20
C GLN A 96 17.86 0.11 15.61
N PRO A 97 18.85 0.92 16.06
CA PRO A 97 18.78 1.65 17.32
C PRO A 97 17.49 2.48 17.42
N SER A 98 16.88 2.50 18.61
CA SER A 98 15.61 3.19 18.84
C SER A 98 15.74 4.69 18.53
N SER A 99 14.91 5.17 17.61
CA SER A 99 14.71 6.58 17.29
C SER A 99 13.22 6.89 17.32
N ASP A 100 12.83 8.16 17.44
CA ASP A 100 11.41 8.58 17.36
C ASP A 100 10.76 8.10 16.04
N ARG A 101 11.57 7.98 14.97
CA ARG A 101 11.17 7.38 13.68
C ARG A 101 10.67 5.94 13.82
N LYS A 102 11.26 5.16 14.73
CA LYS A 102 10.88 3.77 14.97
C LYS A 102 9.46 3.66 15.54
N ALA A 103 9.09 4.54 16.47
CA ALA A 103 7.78 4.50 17.11
C ALA A 103 6.64 4.88 16.15
N ASP A 104 6.85 5.87 15.28
CA ASP A 104 5.86 6.24 14.28
C ASP A 104 5.71 5.16 13.20
N LEU A 105 6.82 4.55 12.78
CA LEU A 105 6.79 3.46 11.82
C LEU A 105 6.12 2.20 12.40
N GLU A 106 6.37 1.87 13.66
CA GLU A 106 5.71 0.75 14.34
C GLU A 106 4.19 0.92 14.35
N LYS A 107 3.68 2.11 14.67
CA LYS A 107 2.23 2.40 14.61
C LYS A 107 1.66 2.16 13.21
N PHE A 108 2.34 2.63 12.17
CA PHE A 108 1.93 2.41 10.79
C PHE A 108 1.97 0.93 10.38
N VAL A 109 3.02 0.20 10.75
CA VAL A 109 3.15 -1.24 10.46
C VAL A 109 2.06 -2.03 11.16
N VAL A 110 1.76 -1.72 12.43
CA VAL A 110 0.65 -2.35 13.17
C VAL A 110 -0.70 -2.05 12.52
N ALA A 111 -0.96 -0.79 12.16
CA ALA A 111 -2.20 -0.41 11.48
C ALA A 111 -2.37 -1.18 10.16
N SER A 112 -1.31 -1.28 9.36
CA SER A 112 -1.27 -2.02 8.09
C SER A 112 -1.55 -3.51 8.27
N ARG A 113 -0.90 -4.16 9.25
CA ARG A 113 -1.12 -5.58 9.56
C ARG A 113 -2.56 -5.85 10.00
N ASN A 114 -3.15 -4.96 10.79
CA ASN A 114 -4.53 -5.09 11.25
C ASN A 114 -5.50 -5.04 10.07
N ILE A 115 -5.37 -4.04 9.19
CA ILE A 115 -6.27 -3.92 8.03
C ILE A 115 -6.10 -5.09 7.06
N ILE A 116 -4.87 -5.54 6.76
CA ILE A 116 -4.62 -6.71 5.91
C ILE A 116 -5.26 -7.97 6.51
N THR A 117 -5.10 -8.17 7.82
CA THR A 117 -5.71 -9.30 8.54
C THR A 117 -7.23 -9.26 8.44
N GLN A 118 -7.82 -8.08 8.58
CA GLN A 118 -9.27 -7.91 8.49
C GLN A 118 -9.79 -8.14 7.07
N ILE A 119 -9.08 -7.65 6.04
CA ILE A 119 -9.38 -7.94 4.63
C ILE A 119 -9.36 -9.44 4.38
N LYS A 120 -8.30 -10.15 4.82
CA LYS A 120 -8.19 -11.62 4.65
C LYS A 120 -9.31 -12.37 5.34
N LYS A 121 -9.75 -11.95 6.53
CA LYS A 121 -10.92 -12.54 7.21
C LYS A 121 -12.21 -12.37 6.40
N ILE A 122 -12.42 -11.21 5.79
CA ILE A 122 -13.59 -10.95 4.95
C ILE A 122 -13.51 -11.77 3.66
N GLN A 123 -12.34 -11.84 3.03
CA GLN A 123 -12.11 -12.67 1.85
C GLN A 123 -12.34 -14.15 2.12
N GLU A 124 -11.90 -14.67 3.27
CA GLU A 124 -12.18 -16.05 3.71
C GLU A 124 -13.67 -16.28 3.99
N ALA A 125 -14.37 -15.28 4.53
CA ALA A 125 -15.82 -15.37 4.72
C ALA A 125 -16.59 -15.38 3.38
N LEU A 126 -16.08 -14.70 2.35
CA LEU A 126 -16.64 -14.71 1.00
C LEU A 126 -16.32 -16.01 0.25
N PHE A 127 -15.07 -16.47 0.33
CA PHE A 127 -14.57 -17.67 -0.35
C PHE A 127 -13.73 -18.54 0.59
N PRO A 128 -14.38 -19.41 1.40
CA PRO A 128 -13.68 -20.30 2.31
C PRO A 128 -12.59 -21.14 1.64
N GLY A 129 -11.35 -20.96 2.06
CA GLY A 129 -10.19 -21.65 1.53
C GLY A 129 -9.64 -21.08 0.22
N GLY A 130 -10.03 -19.87 -0.18
CA GLY A 130 -9.46 -19.13 -1.31
C GLY A 130 -10.32 -19.11 -2.57
N MET A 131 -10.23 -18.03 -3.36
CA MET A 131 -11.01 -17.83 -4.59
C MET A 131 -10.69 -18.90 -5.65
N GLU A 132 -9.46 -19.42 -5.67
CA GLU A 132 -8.98 -20.43 -6.61
C GLU A 132 -9.70 -21.79 -6.51
N LYS A 133 -10.43 -22.04 -5.42
CA LYS A 133 -11.22 -23.26 -5.22
C LYS A 133 -12.63 -23.17 -5.81
N TYR A 134 -13.03 -21.99 -6.27
CA TYR A 134 -14.36 -21.71 -6.78
C TYR A 134 -14.29 -21.43 -8.27
N ASP A 135 -15.25 -21.97 -9.03
CA ASP A 135 -15.47 -21.50 -10.40
C ASP A 135 -16.04 -20.07 -10.32
N ILE A 136 -15.46 -19.13 -11.07
CA ILE A 136 -15.93 -17.74 -11.14
C ILE A 136 -17.39 -17.69 -11.60
N GLY A 137 -17.84 -18.65 -12.41
CA GLY A 137 -19.24 -18.82 -12.81
C GLY A 137 -20.18 -19.31 -11.70
N GLU A 138 -19.63 -19.88 -10.63
CA GLU A 138 -20.35 -20.40 -9.46
C GLU A 138 -20.14 -19.54 -8.20
N SER A 139 -19.72 -18.28 -8.37
CA SER A 139 -19.55 -17.31 -7.28
C SER A 139 -20.74 -17.34 -6.30
N PRO A 140 -20.50 -17.21 -4.98
CA PRO A 140 -21.54 -16.98 -3.99
C PRO A 140 -22.50 -15.88 -4.46
N LYS A 141 -23.78 -16.09 -4.17
CA LYS A 141 -24.85 -15.18 -4.60
C LYS A 141 -24.67 -13.82 -3.94
N VAL A 142 -25.22 -12.78 -4.56
CA VAL A 142 -25.25 -11.41 -4.02
C VAL A 142 -25.75 -11.38 -2.56
N GLN A 143 -26.75 -12.19 -2.22
CA GLN A 143 -27.29 -12.28 -0.86
C GLN A 143 -26.28 -12.82 0.15
N GLU A 144 -25.46 -13.79 -0.24
CA GLU A 144 -24.41 -14.39 0.60
C GLU A 144 -23.26 -13.40 0.79
N SER A 145 -22.89 -12.67 -0.27
CA SER A 145 -21.95 -11.54 -0.22
C SER A 145 -22.44 -10.46 0.74
N ASN A 146 -23.70 -10.04 0.61
CA ASN A 146 -24.31 -9.03 1.48
C ASN A 146 -24.24 -9.41 2.95
N ALA A 147 -24.48 -10.69 3.30
CA ALA A 147 -24.45 -11.15 4.68
C ALA A 147 -23.07 -10.98 5.37
N VAL A 148 -21.99 -10.92 4.58
CA VAL A 148 -20.63 -10.67 5.10
C VAL A 148 -20.48 -9.21 5.54
N PHE A 149 -21.10 -8.27 4.82
CA PHE A 149 -20.94 -6.83 5.04
C PHE A 149 -22.09 -6.19 5.83
N PHE A 150 -23.29 -6.76 5.74
CA PHE A 150 -24.54 -6.20 6.25
C PHE A 150 -25.36 -7.28 6.98
N LYS A 151 -26.08 -6.85 8.01
CA LYS A 151 -27.09 -7.63 8.71
C LYS A 151 -28.41 -7.60 7.93
N GLU A 152 -29.36 -8.45 8.30
CA GLU A 152 -30.70 -8.49 7.67
C GLU A 152 -31.46 -7.16 7.77
N ASN A 153 -31.21 -6.36 8.81
CA ASN A 153 -31.79 -5.04 9.00
C ASN A 153 -31.02 -3.91 8.27
N GLU A 154 -30.14 -4.28 7.33
CA GLU A 154 -29.27 -3.38 6.56
C GLU A 154 -28.19 -2.64 7.36
N GLU A 155 -28.06 -2.89 8.67
CA GLU A 155 -26.93 -2.37 9.45
C GLU A 155 -25.61 -3.06 9.06
N HIS A 156 -24.49 -2.38 9.27
CA HIS A 156 -23.17 -2.99 9.07
C HIS A 156 -22.96 -4.22 9.97
N SER A 157 -22.40 -5.28 9.39
CA SER A 157 -21.90 -6.43 10.13
C SER A 157 -20.72 -6.03 11.04
N GLU A 158 -20.39 -6.87 12.02
CA GLU A 158 -19.23 -6.60 12.87
C GLU A 158 -17.91 -6.67 12.09
N LEU A 159 -17.83 -7.51 11.05
CA LEU A 159 -16.67 -7.57 10.16
C LEU A 159 -16.48 -6.28 9.38
N SER A 160 -17.56 -5.68 8.86
CA SER A 160 -17.46 -4.46 8.06
C SER A 160 -17.26 -3.21 8.92
N LYS A 161 -17.81 -3.18 10.15
CA LYS A 161 -17.46 -2.14 11.14
C LYS A 161 -15.98 -2.17 11.53
N GLN A 162 -15.44 -3.37 11.76
CA GLN A 162 -14.01 -3.52 12.05
C GLN A 162 -13.15 -3.10 10.85
N LEU A 163 -13.56 -3.47 9.63
CA LEU A 163 -12.89 -3.02 8.40
C LEU A 163 -12.81 -1.50 8.32
N LEU A 164 -13.92 -0.79 8.56
CA LEU A 164 -13.92 0.69 8.56
C LEU A 164 -13.02 1.27 9.65
N THR A 165 -12.98 0.65 10.82
CA THR A 165 -12.13 1.07 11.94
C THR A 165 -10.65 0.92 11.59
N ASP A 166 -10.28 -0.21 11.00
CA ASP A 166 -8.91 -0.50 10.59
C ASP A 166 -8.47 0.38 9.40
N LEU A 167 -9.37 0.65 8.43
CA LEU A 167 -9.13 1.61 7.35
C LEU A 167 -8.87 3.01 7.90
N ASN A 168 -9.73 3.51 8.80
CA ASN A 168 -9.52 4.81 9.43
C ASN A 168 -8.18 4.86 10.19
N THR A 169 -7.83 3.79 10.91
CA THR A 169 -6.58 3.71 11.67
C THR A 169 -5.37 3.75 10.75
N PHE A 170 -5.40 3.00 9.65
CA PHE A 170 -4.35 3.00 8.64
C PHE A 170 -4.18 4.38 7.97
N GLU A 171 -5.27 4.95 7.45
CA GLU A 171 -5.23 6.25 6.76
C GLU A 171 -4.74 7.38 7.70
N ASN A 172 -5.13 7.35 8.98
CA ASN A 172 -4.64 8.28 9.98
C ASN A 172 -3.14 8.09 10.26
N ALA A 173 -2.68 6.85 10.46
CA ALA A 173 -1.27 6.57 10.70
C ALA A 173 -0.40 7.01 9.50
N LEU A 174 -0.88 6.76 8.28
CA LEU A 174 -0.22 7.20 7.06
C LEU A 174 -0.22 8.73 6.92
N GLY A 175 -1.34 9.38 7.21
CA GLY A 175 -1.43 10.84 7.24
C GLY A 175 -0.53 11.49 8.28
N ASP A 176 -0.35 10.87 9.44
CA ASP A 176 0.58 11.36 10.47
C ASP A 176 2.04 11.18 10.04
N LEU A 177 2.40 10.06 9.42
CA LEU A 177 3.71 9.88 8.81
C LEU A 177 4.01 10.98 7.78
N GLN A 178 3.07 11.34 6.92
CA GLN A 178 3.28 12.41 5.93
C GLN A 178 3.51 13.79 6.54
N LYS A 179 2.89 14.07 7.69
CA LYS A 179 3.08 15.34 8.40
C LYS A 179 4.49 15.43 9.00
N ILE A 180 4.99 14.31 9.51
CA ILE A 180 6.28 14.22 10.20
C ILE A 180 7.43 14.09 9.19
N TYR A 181 7.22 13.34 8.11
CA TYR A 181 8.24 12.97 7.12
C TYR A 181 7.83 13.48 5.72
N PRO A 182 8.34 14.66 5.29
CA PRO A 182 8.00 15.27 4.02
C PRO A 182 8.28 14.39 2.79
N GLU A 183 9.21 13.44 2.90
CA GLU A 183 9.53 12.45 1.87
C GLU A 183 8.34 11.56 1.49
N PHE A 184 7.30 11.45 2.33
CA PHE A 184 6.12 10.63 2.05
C PHE A 184 4.95 11.39 1.42
N ARG A 185 5.09 12.69 1.12
CA ARG A 185 3.99 13.51 0.56
C ARG A 185 3.39 12.98 -0.74
N SER A 186 4.15 12.18 -1.50
CA SER A 186 3.66 11.56 -2.75
C SER A 186 2.88 10.27 -2.54
N VAL A 187 2.88 9.70 -1.33
CA VAL A 187 2.14 8.48 -1.01
C VAL A 187 0.65 8.81 -0.93
N ASN A 188 -0.22 7.97 -1.49
CA ASN A 188 -1.66 8.19 -1.36
C ASN A 188 -2.11 7.82 0.06
N THR A 189 -2.69 8.78 0.80
CA THR A 189 -3.16 8.55 2.17
C THR A 189 -4.55 7.95 2.25
N LYS A 190 -5.32 8.03 1.16
CA LYS A 190 -6.72 7.60 1.14
C LYS A 190 -6.85 6.35 0.29
N LEU A 191 -7.22 5.25 0.92
CA LEU A 191 -7.60 4.01 0.22
C LEU A 191 -9.04 4.07 -0.28
N ARG A 192 -9.82 5.01 0.27
CA ARG A 192 -11.23 5.18 -0.02
C ARG A 192 -11.46 6.34 -0.97
N ASP A 193 -12.16 6.05 -2.07
CA ASP A 193 -12.65 7.08 -2.97
C ASP A 193 -13.64 8.02 -2.24
N GLU A 194 -13.61 9.31 -2.60
CA GLU A 194 -14.60 10.28 -2.11
C GLU A 194 -15.89 10.14 -2.91
N TYR A 195 -17.00 9.83 -2.23
CA TYR A 195 -18.33 9.70 -2.84
C TYR A 195 -19.21 10.90 -2.49
N SER A 196 -19.99 11.36 -3.47
CA SER A 196 -20.80 12.59 -3.37
C SER A 196 -22.30 12.36 -3.15
N ASP A 197 -22.77 11.11 -3.19
CA ASP A 197 -24.19 10.79 -3.19
C ASP A 197 -24.79 10.50 -1.80
N GLY A 198 -24.07 10.85 -0.73
CA GLY A 198 -24.56 10.68 0.65
C GLY A 198 -24.68 9.23 1.14
N MET A 199 -24.32 8.24 0.30
CA MET A 199 -24.14 6.85 0.71
C MET A 199 -22.81 6.69 1.46
N ASP A 200 -22.81 5.85 2.48
CA ASP A 200 -21.55 5.47 3.12
C ASP A 200 -20.72 4.57 2.19
N TRP A 201 -19.41 4.57 2.43
CA TRP A 201 -18.44 3.89 1.57
C TRP A 201 -18.68 2.39 1.46
N LEU A 202 -19.12 1.71 2.53
CA LEU A 202 -19.38 0.26 2.47
C LEU A 202 -20.60 -0.03 1.63
N THR A 203 -21.69 0.71 1.84
CA THR A 203 -22.92 0.57 1.05
C THR A 203 -22.61 0.74 -0.43
N TYR A 204 -21.87 1.79 -0.79
CA TYR A 204 -21.54 2.05 -2.19
C TYR A 204 -20.71 0.93 -2.84
N ASN A 205 -19.71 0.39 -2.13
CA ASN A 205 -18.74 -0.54 -2.72
C ASN A 205 -19.13 -2.02 -2.60
N PHE A 206 -20.00 -2.39 -1.67
CA PHE A 206 -20.24 -3.79 -1.33
C PHE A 206 -21.72 -4.17 -1.24
N LYS A 207 -22.66 -3.24 -1.09
CA LYS A 207 -24.08 -3.58 -1.03
C LYS A 207 -24.58 -4.02 -2.39
N ASP A 208 -25.16 -5.20 -2.43
CA ASP A 208 -25.70 -5.85 -3.62
C ASP A 208 -24.63 -6.17 -4.69
N PHE A 209 -23.35 -6.24 -4.29
CA PHE A 209 -22.26 -6.66 -5.17
C PHE A 209 -22.04 -8.19 -5.12
N PRO A 210 -21.74 -8.83 -6.27
CA PRO A 210 -21.31 -10.22 -6.30
C PRO A 210 -20.06 -10.44 -5.44
N ALA A 211 -19.97 -11.61 -4.79
CA ALA A 211 -18.84 -11.92 -3.90
C ALA A 211 -17.48 -11.78 -4.59
N VAL A 212 -17.36 -12.21 -5.87
CA VAL A 212 -16.13 -12.04 -6.66
C VAL A 212 -15.74 -10.57 -6.78
N ALA A 213 -16.69 -9.68 -7.06
CA ALA A 213 -16.40 -8.25 -7.20
C ALA A 213 -15.93 -7.65 -5.87
N SER A 214 -16.61 -7.99 -4.77
CA SER A 214 -16.21 -7.59 -3.42
C SER A 214 -14.80 -8.08 -3.07
N TYR A 215 -14.49 -9.35 -3.37
CA TYR A 215 -13.17 -9.92 -3.14
C TYR A 215 -12.08 -9.20 -3.93
N VAL A 216 -12.30 -8.94 -5.23
CA VAL A 216 -11.33 -8.25 -6.08
C VAL A 216 -11.09 -6.82 -5.57
N LYS A 217 -12.13 -6.07 -5.21
CA LYS A 217 -11.98 -4.72 -4.63
C LYS A 217 -11.15 -4.77 -3.34
N LEU A 218 -11.40 -5.75 -2.47
CA LEU A 218 -10.61 -5.95 -1.26
C LEU A 218 -9.15 -6.31 -1.54
N SER A 219 -8.87 -7.13 -2.55
CA SER A 219 -7.49 -7.43 -3.00
C SER A 219 -6.79 -6.18 -3.49
N THR A 220 -7.45 -5.33 -4.30
CA THR A 220 -6.85 -4.07 -4.76
C THR A 220 -6.47 -3.15 -3.60
N ILE A 221 -7.33 -3.05 -2.58
CA ILE A 221 -7.03 -2.27 -1.37
C ILE A 221 -5.84 -2.86 -0.63
N MET A 222 -5.77 -4.20 -0.50
CA MET A 222 -4.65 -4.90 0.13
C MET A 222 -3.32 -4.64 -0.61
N ASP A 223 -3.33 -4.72 -1.94
CA ASP A 223 -2.15 -4.44 -2.78
C ASP A 223 -1.66 -2.99 -2.61
N GLU A 224 -2.59 -2.03 -2.51
CA GLU A 224 -2.24 -0.62 -2.26
C GLU A 224 -1.64 -0.42 -0.85
N ILE A 225 -2.16 -1.11 0.16
CA ILE A 225 -1.58 -1.10 1.52
C ILE A 225 -0.15 -1.67 1.49
N GLU A 226 0.05 -2.82 0.87
CA GLU A 226 1.37 -3.47 0.77
C GLU A 226 2.37 -2.59 0.00
N THR A 227 1.93 -1.96 -1.09
CA THR A 227 2.73 -0.99 -1.85
C THR A 227 3.14 0.21 -0.98
N ASN A 228 2.19 0.79 -0.23
CA ASN A 228 2.47 1.90 0.69
C ASN A 228 3.45 1.48 1.80
N GLN A 229 3.32 0.26 2.32
CA GLN A 229 4.27 -0.28 3.30
C GLN A 229 5.67 -0.38 2.73
N GLU A 230 5.82 -0.95 1.55
CA GLU A 230 7.12 -1.13 0.89
C GLU A 230 7.81 0.23 0.67
N ILE A 231 7.09 1.22 0.13
CA ILE A 231 7.60 2.57 -0.12
C ILE A 231 8.10 3.20 1.19
N ILE A 232 7.28 3.17 2.24
CA ILE A 232 7.60 3.82 3.52
C ILE A 232 8.80 3.14 4.18
N ILE A 233 8.78 1.81 4.28
CA ILE A 233 9.86 1.09 4.98
C ILE A 233 11.18 1.29 4.24
N LYS A 234 11.20 1.17 2.90
CA LYS A 234 12.42 1.40 2.11
C LYS A 234 13.00 2.80 2.30
N ALA A 235 12.15 3.81 2.38
CA ALA A 235 12.58 5.18 2.57
C ALA A 235 13.00 5.51 4.01
N MET A 236 12.56 4.71 5.00
CA MET A 236 13.02 4.82 6.39
C MET A 236 14.33 4.08 6.66
N LEU A 237 14.71 3.11 5.81
CA LEU A 237 16.01 2.46 5.91
C LEU A 237 17.14 3.46 5.58
N PRO A 238 18.30 3.39 6.25
CA PRO A 238 19.45 4.22 5.94
C PRO A 238 19.84 4.03 4.48
N LYS A 239 20.08 5.14 3.77
CA LYS A 239 20.70 5.08 2.45
C LYS A 239 22.10 4.51 2.62
N GLN A 240 22.34 3.33 2.02
CA GLN A 240 23.68 2.74 1.91
C GLN A 240 24.55 3.57 0.97
#